data_AF-A0ABD1JGD0-F1
#
_entry.id   AF-A0ABD1JGD0-F1
#
_cell.length_a   1.000
_cell.length_b   1.000
_cell.length_c   1.000
_cell.angle_alpha   90.00
_cell.angle_beta   90.00
_cell.angle_gamma   90.00
#
_symmetry.space_group_name_H-M   'P 1'
#
loop_
_entity.id
_entity.type
_entity.pdbx_description
1 polymer ?
#
loop_
_entity_poly.entity_id
_entity_poly.type
_entity_poly.pdbx_seq_one_letter_code
_entity_poly.pdbx_strand_id
1 'polypeptide(L)'
;MRVTGYVGGSAEIRCPYKKGYETNSKYLCRGECQISKKDIPVQTQQGETEATNGRFSLHDNSTANTNVFTATITGLTAEDSGKYWCAIKTGHFKADWYAEVADPKLTQTEGVGFDRERRDTIYENMSPMSDTSA
;
A
#
# COMPACT_ATOMS: atom_id res chain seq x y z
N MET A 1 5.61 -5.85 -10.40
CA MET A 1 4.15 -5.59 -10.24
C MET A 1 4.01 -4.24 -9.53
N ARG A 2 2.98 -3.44 -9.82
CA ARG A 2 2.79 -2.10 -9.25
C ARG A 2 1.42 -2.06 -8.58
N VAL A 3 1.38 -1.60 -7.34
CA VAL A 3 0.14 -1.38 -6.59
C VAL A 3 -0.12 0.12 -6.58
N THR A 4 -1.38 0.55 -6.61
CA THR A 4 -1.73 1.96 -6.49
C THR A 4 -2.73 2.12 -5.36
N GLY A 5 -2.49 3.12 -4.51
CA GLY A 5 -3.35 3.43 -3.38
C GLY A 5 -3.52 4.94 -3.23
N TYR A 6 -4.48 5.34 -2.40
CA TYR A 6 -4.77 6.74 -2.10
C TYR A 6 -4.51 6.99 -0.62
N VAL A 7 -4.10 8.21 -0.26
CA VAL A 7 -3.94 8.58 1.15
C VAL A 7 -5.28 8.40 1.88
N GLY A 8 -5.24 7.76 3.05
CA GLY A 8 -6.40 7.34 3.84
C GLY A 8 -7.08 6.05 3.35
N GLY A 9 -6.77 5.58 2.14
CA GLY A 9 -7.30 4.33 1.57
C GLY A 9 -6.51 3.10 1.99
N SER A 10 -6.74 2.00 1.27
CA SER A 10 -6.05 0.72 1.52
C SER A 10 -5.33 0.21 0.27
N ALA A 11 -4.25 -0.52 0.46
CA ALA A 11 -3.54 -1.24 -0.60
C ALA A 11 -3.45 -2.74 -0.26
N GLU A 12 -3.70 -3.57 -1.26
CA GLU A 12 -3.51 -5.02 -1.17
C GLU A 12 -2.31 -5.46 -2.02
N ILE A 13 -1.39 -6.16 -1.40
CA ILE A 13 -0.16 -6.67 -1.99
C ILE A 13 -0.25 -8.19 -2.02
N ARG A 14 -0.49 -8.74 -3.22
CA ARG A 14 -0.63 -10.19 -3.42
C ARG A 14 0.73 -10.80 -3.76
N CYS A 15 1.14 -11.81 -3.01
CA CYS A 15 2.46 -12.43 -3.06
C CYS A 15 2.35 -13.92 -3.45
N PRO A 16 2.45 -14.28 -4.73
CA PRO A 16 2.50 -15.67 -5.15
C PRO A 16 3.77 -16.37 -4.66
N TYR A 17 3.65 -17.67 -4.34
CA TYR A 17 4.78 -18.49 -3.93
C TYR A 17 4.67 -19.93 -4.45
N LYS A 18 5.79 -20.68 -4.38
CA LYS A 18 5.84 -22.07 -4.85
C LYS A 18 5.24 -23.03 -3.82
N LYS A 19 4.72 -24.16 -4.29
CA LYS A 19 4.26 -25.25 -3.41
C LYS A 19 5.40 -25.72 -2.49
N GLY A 20 5.07 -26.07 -1.25
CA GLY A 20 6.02 -26.52 -0.22
C GLY A 20 6.46 -25.43 0.76
N TYR A 21 5.91 -24.22 0.66
CA TYR A 21 6.15 -23.12 1.60
C TYR A 21 4.90 -22.74 2.41
N GLU A 22 3.84 -23.53 2.36
CA GLU A 22 2.54 -23.21 2.98
C GLU A 22 2.69 -22.97 4.49
N THR A 23 3.49 -23.79 5.18
CA THR A 23 3.72 -23.67 6.63
C THR A 23 4.83 -22.70 7.01
N ASN A 24 5.57 -22.13 6.05
CA ASN A 24 6.63 -21.18 6.35
C ASN A 24 6.05 -19.83 6.77
N SER A 25 6.75 -19.15 7.69
CA SER A 25 6.44 -17.75 8.01
C SER A 25 6.50 -16.89 6.76
N LYS A 26 5.48 -16.07 6.56
CA LYS A 26 5.39 -15.07 5.50
C LYS A 26 5.55 -13.71 6.11
N TYR A 27 6.21 -12.79 5.41
CA TYR A 27 6.33 -11.42 5.87
C TYR A 27 6.36 -10.43 4.73
N LEU A 28 5.82 -9.24 5.01
CA LEU A 28 6.01 -8.07 4.17
C LEU A 28 7.22 -7.30 4.71
N CYS A 29 8.13 -6.93 3.83
CA CYS A 29 9.29 -6.12 4.21
C CYS A 29 9.33 -4.84 3.37
N ARG A 30 9.66 -3.72 4.01
CA ARG A 30 9.70 -2.39 3.41
C ARG A 30 11.15 -1.95 3.17
N GLY A 31 11.40 -1.30 2.04
CA GLY A 31 12.73 -0.78 1.69
C GLY A 31 13.74 -1.88 1.33
N GLU A 32 14.91 -1.86 1.96
CA GLU A 32 16.04 -2.74 1.64
C GLU A 32 16.03 -4.02 2.49
N CYS A 33 15.39 -5.06 1.98
CA CYS A 33 15.15 -6.32 2.72
C CYS A 33 16.30 -7.35 2.66
N GLN A 34 17.36 -7.06 1.91
CA GLN A 34 18.52 -7.93 1.73
C GLN A 34 19.69 -7.61 2.69
N ILE A 35 19.54 -6.60 3.56
CA ILE A 35 20.60 -6.11 4.47
C ILE A 35 20.25 -6.45 5.94
N SER A 36 21.22 -6.30 6.86
CA SER A 36 21.13 -6.65 8.29
C SER A 36 20.08 -5.89 9.13
N LYS A 37 19.34 -4.95 8.54
CA LYS A 37 18.27 -4.19 9.22
C LYS A 37 17.01 -4.14 8.36
N LYS A 38 16.30 -5.27 8.31
CA LYS A 38 15.02 -5.38 7.60
C LYS A 38 13.92 -4.62 8.37
N ASP A 39 13.17 -3.77 7.68
CA ASP A 39 11.91 -3.23 8.20
C ASP A 39 10.77 -4.22 7.87
N ILE A 40 10.27 -4.91 8.89
CA ILE A 40 9.25 -5.96 8.77
C ILE A 40 7.98 -5.48 9.48
N PRO A 41 7.10 -4.73 8.78
CA PRO A 41 5.87 -4.23 9.39
C PRO A 41 4.90 -5.34 9.82
N VAL A 42 4.87 -6.48 9.13
CA VAL A 42 3.98 -7.61 9.49
C VAL A 42 4.59 -8.95 9.08
N GLN A 43 4.44 -9.95 9.95
CA GLN A 43 4.97 -11.30 9.77
C GLN A 43 4.09 -12.33 10.47
N THR A 44 3.85 -13.49 9.83
CA THR A 44 3.22 -14.66 10.46
C THR A 44 4.24 -15.53 11.19
N GLN A 45 3.82 -16.23 12.23
CA GLN A 45 4.63 -17.31 12.79
C GLN A 45 4.58 -18.56 11.89
N GLN A 46 5.46 -19.51 12.16
CA GLN A 46 5.48 -20.76 11.40
C GLN A 46 4.18 -21.53 11.63
N GLY A 47 3.53 -21.97 10.55
CA GLY A 47 2.24 -22.66 10.59
C GLY A 47 1.02 -21.74 10.75
N GLU A 48 1.22 -20.45 11.01
CA GLU A 48 0.13 -19.48 11.07
C GLU A 48 -0.16 -18.88 9.69
N THR A 49 -1.44 -18.67 9.42
CA THR A 49 -1.93 -18.08 8.16
C THR A 49 -2.27 -16.61 8.29
N GLU A 50 -2.27 -16.03 9.50
CA GLU A 50 -2.69 -14.65 9.74
C GLU A 50 -1.72 -13.92 10.66
N ALA A 51 -1.54 -12.63 10.40
CA ALA A 51 -0.83 -11.72 11.30
C ALA A 51 -1.34 -10.29 11.14
N THR A 52 -1.30 -9.52 12.23
CA THR A 52 -1.69 -8.11 12.23
C THR A 52 -0.72 -7.29 13.09
N ASN A 53 -0.38 -6.09 12.62
CA ASN A 53 0.38 -5.10 13.37
C ASN A 53 -0.12 -3.69 13.00
N GLY A 54 -0.97 -3.13 13.86
CA GLY A 54 -1.59 -1.83 13.61
C GLY A 54 -2.37 -1.79 12.29
N ARG A 55 -1.93 -0.96 11.35
CA ARG A 55 -2.54 -0.79 10.02
C ARG A 55 -2.14 -1.87 9.01
N PHE A 56 -1.19 -2.73 9.36
CA PHE A 56 -0.69 -3.79 8.49
C PHE A 56 -1.33 -5.12 8.86
N SER A 57 -1.81 -5.86 7.87
CA SER A 57 -2.26 -7.24 8.05
C SER A 57 -1.68 -8.14 6.96
N LEU A 58 -1.60 -9.43 7.26
CA LEU A 58 -1.16 -10.46 6.33
C LEU A 58 -2.08 -11.67 6.51
N HIS A 59 -2.59 -12.18 5.40
CA HIS A 59 -3.37 -13.41 5.37
C HIS A 59 -2.86 -14.32 4.23
N ASP A 60 -2.51 -15.56 4.56
CA ASP A 60 -2.08 -16.59 3.61
C ASP A 60 -3.31 -17.34 3.08
N ASN A 61 -3.81 -16.90 1.92
CA ASN A 61 -4.92 -17.54 1.19
C ASN A 61 -4.43 -18.78 0.42
N SER A 62 -3.65 -19.64 1.07
CA SER A 62 -3.17 -20.87 0.46
C SER A 62 -4.34 -21.82 0.25
N THR A 63 -4.66 -22.11 -1.01
CA THR A 63 -5.57 -23.20 -1.36
C THR A 63 -4.80 -24.28 -2.11
N ALA A 64 -5.38 -25.47 -2.27
CA ALA A 64 -4.76 -26.57 -3.01
C ALA A 64 -4.26 -26.19 -4.42
N ASN A 65 -4.81 -25.12 -5.01
CA ASN A 65 -4.51 -24.65 -6.36
C ASN A 65 -3.90 -23.23 -6.43
N THR A 66 -3.87 -22.48 -5.33
CA THR A 66 -3.36 -21.09 -5.30
C THR A 66 -2.50 -20.84 -4.07
N ASN A 67 -1.20 -20.67 -4.29
CA ASN A 67 -0.23 -20.34 -3.24
C ASN A 67 0.04 -18.84 -3.27
N VAL A 68 -0.83 -18.06 -2.62
CA VAL A 68 -0.74 -16.60 -2.58
C VAL A 68 -1.07 -16.13 -1.17
N PHE A 69 -0.15 -15.39 -0.55
CA PHE A 69 -0.48 -14.61 0.64
C PHE A 69 -0.72 -13.16 0.26
N THR A 70 -1.61 -12.48 0.98
CA THR A 70 -1.95 -11.08 0.75
C THR A 70 -1.55 -10.28 1.98
N ALA A 71 -0.76 -9.23 1.78
CA ALA A 71 -0.52 -8.21 2.79
C ALA A 71 -1.38 -6.98 2.49
N THR A 72 -2.06 -6.46 3.50
CA THR A 72 -2.92 -5.29 3.38
C THR A 72 -2.40 -4.17 4.27
N ILE A 73 -2.38 -2.95 3.72
CA ILE A 73 -2.06 -1.73 4.45
C ILE A 73 -3.32 -0.87 4.42
N THR A 74 -3.91 -0.56 5.56
CA THR A 74 -5.08 0.32 5.67
C THR A 74 -4.66 1.73 6.07
N GLY A 75 -5.46 2.75 5.75
CA GLY A 75 -5.16 4.14 6.14
C GLY A 75 -3.82 4.65 5.61
N LEU A 76 -3.52 4.40 4.34
CA LEU A 76 -2.24 4.74 3.71
C LEU A 76 -1.85 6.21 3.96
N THR A 77 -0.58 6.44 4.27
CA THR A 77 -0.01 7.80 4.35
C THR A 77 0.99 8.01 3.21
N ALA A 78 1.35 9.26 2.90
CA ALA A 78 2.36 9.53 1.87
C ALA A 78 3.71 8.82 2.13
N GLU A 79 4.03 8.58 3.41
CA GLU A 79 5.22 7.85 3.82
C GLU A 79 5.18 6.39 3.38
N ASP A 80 4.00 5.75 3.32
CA ASP A 80 3.84 4.35 2.89
C ASP A 80 4.20 4.12 1.40
N SER A 81 4.63 5.16 0.68
CA SER A 81 5.22 5.01 -0.65
C SER A 81 6.62 4.39 -0.59
N GLY A 82 6.98 3.63 -1.63
CA GLY A 82 8.31 3.04 -1.77
C GLY A 82 8.29 1.53 -2.03
N LYS A 83 9.47 0.91 -2.00
CA LYS A 83 9.58 -0.52 -2.36
C LYS A 83 9.14 -1.43 -1.23
N TYR A 84 8.36 -2.45 -1.57
CA TYR A 84 7.98 -3.55 -0.70
C TYR A 84 8.36 -4.90 -1.31
N TRP A 85 8.74 -5.82 -0.43
CA TRP A 85 9.16 -7.17 -0.76
C TRP A 85 8.27 -8.17 -0.04
N CYS A 86 7.81 -9.16 -0.78
CA CYS A 86 7.20 -10.33 -0.18
C CYS A 86 8.31 -11.33 0.11
N ALA A 87 8.34 -11.83 1.33
CA ALA A 87 9.38 -12.75 1.73
C ALA A 87 8.85 -13.93 2.53
N ILE A 88 9.54 -15.05 2.38
CA ILE A 88 9.24 -16.32 3.03
C ILE A 88 10.46 -16.71 3.83
N LYS A 89 10.27 -16.92 5.15
CA LYS A 89 11.36 -17.33 6.03
C LYS A 89 11.66 -18.81 5.82
N THR A 90 12.85 -19.13 5.30
CA THR A 90 13.23 -20.51 4.95
C THR A 90 14.26 -21.11 5.90
N GLY A 91 14.00 -21.10 7.21
CA GLY A 91 14.89 -21.74 8.20
C GLY A 91 16.31 -21.14 8.30
N HIS A 92 17.06 -21.54 9.32
CA HIS A 92 18.32 -20.88 9.71
C HIS A 92 19.49 -21.03 8.73
N PHE A 93 19.43 -21.99 7.80
CA PHE A 93 20.55 -22.33 6.90
C PHE A 93 20.27 -22.01 5.42
N LYS A 94 19.09 -21.45 5.09
CA LYS A 94 18.78 -21.00 3.73
C LYS A 94 18.43 -19.52 3.77
N ALA A 95 18.95 -18.79 2.78
CA ALA A 95 18.52 -17.41 2.56
C ALA A 95 17.01 -17.39 2.33
N ASP A 96 16.32 -16.44 2.98
CA ASP A 96 14.89 -16.22 2.78
C ASP A 96 14.59 -16.08 1.29
N TRP A 97 13.44 -16.59 0.86
CA TRP A 97 13.00 -16.36 -0.50
C TRP A 97 12.34 -14.98 -0.59
N TYR A 98 12.83 -14.14 -1.50
CA TYR A 98 12.30 -12.81 -1.76
C TYR A 98 11.70 -12.77 -3.16
N ALA A 99 10.50 -12.22 -3.26
CA ALA A 99 9.96 -11.73 -4.52
C ALA A 99 9.84 -10.22 -4.46
N GLU A 100 10.25 -9.53 -5.53
CA GLU A 100 9.93 -8.12 -5.72
C GLU A 100 8.47 -8.03 -6.14
N VAL A 101 7.63 -7.39 -5.32
CA VAL A 101 6.17 -7.46 -5.53
C VAL A 101 5.51 -6.10 -5.68
N ALA A 102 6.00 -5.03 -5.06
CA ALA A 102 5.33 -3.73 -5.23
C ALA A 102 6.25 -2.51 -5.02
N ASP A 103 6.06 -1.52 -5.89
CA ASP A 103 6.20 -0.10 -5.57
C ASP A 103 4.77 0.48 -5.52
N PRO A 104 4.15 0.63 -4.34
CA PRO A 104 2.86 1.28 -4.22
C PRO A 104 3.02 2.74 -4.62
N LYS A 105 2.52 3.10 -5.81
CA LYS A 105 2.42 4.51 -6.17
C LYS A 105 1.19 5.09 -5.51
N LEU A 106 1.42 5.96 -4.54
CA LEU A 106 0.37 6.70 -3.88
C LEU A 106 -0.05 7.87 -4.73
N THR A 107 -1.32 7.91 -5.09
CA THR A 107 -1.96 9.08 -5.68
C THR A 107 -2.60 9.88 -4.56
N GLN A 108 -2.07 11.06 -4.26
CA GLN A 108 -2.83 12.05 -3.50
C GLN A 108 -3.95 12.52 -4.42
N THR A 109 -5.19 12.17 -4.11
CA THR A 109 -6.29 13.03 -4.53
C THR A 109 -6.10 14.31 -3.74
N GLU A 110 -5.56 15.35 -4.38
CA GLU A 110 -5.65 16.70 -3.83
C GLU A 110 -7.13 16.88 -3.46
N GLY A 111 -7.38 17.05 -2.16
CA GLY A 111 -8.69 17.47 -1.73
C GLY A 111 -8.98 18.75 -2.49
N VAL A 112 -10.10 18.80 -3.21
CA VAL A 112 -10.75 20.07 -3.52
C VAL A 112 -11.11 20.66 -2.16
N GLY A 113 -10.15 21.37 -1.57
CA GLY A 113 -10.37 22.25 -0.44
C GLY A 113 -11.23 23.38 -0.95
N PHE A 114 -12.51 23.34 -0.63
CA PHE A 114 -13.36 24.51 -0.74
C PHE A 114 -12.92 25.52 0.32
N ASP A 115 -11.95 26.37 -0.02
CA ASP A 115 -11.74 27.62 0.72
C ASP A 115 -12.98 28.49 0.52
N ARG A 116 -13.85 28.52 1.54
CA ARG A 116 -15.09 29.30 1.56
C ARG A 116 -14.84 30.81 1.52
N GLU A 117 -13.59 31.26 1.65
CA GLU A 117 -13.20 32.66 1.80
C GLU A 117 -12.93 33.41 0.48
N ARG A 118 -12.94 32.72 -0.67
CA ARG A 118 -12.75 33.33 -2.00
C ARG A 118 -14.02 33.51 -2.84
N ARG A 119 -15.21 33.44 -2.21
CA ARG A 119 -16.47 33.58 -2.95
C ARG A 119 -16.97 35.02 -3.10
N ASP A 120 -16.38 35.98 -2.38
CA ASP A 120 -16.92 37.34 -2.33
C ASP A 120 -16.30 38.30 -3.35
N THR A 121 -15.16 37.95 -3.98
CA THR A 121 -14.43 38.89 -4.86
C THR A 121 -14.76 38.80 -6.35
N ILE A 122 -15.52 37.78 -6.78
CA ILE A 122 -15.79 37.55 -8.21
C ILE A 122 -17.03 38.33 -8.68
N TYR A 123 -17.99 38.60 -7.79
CA TYR A 123 -19.25 39.27 -8.15
C TYR A 123 -19.23 40.80 -8.01
N GLU A 124 -18.25 41.39 -7.33
CA GLU A 124 -18.17 42.86 -7.18
C GLU A 124 -17.44 43.57 -8.33
N ASN A 125 -16.73 42.83 -9.20
CA ASN A 125 -15.93 43.43 -10.28
C ASN A 125 -16.59 43.40 -11.66
N MET A 126 -17.91 43.20 -11.73
CA MET A 126 -18.66 43.27 -12.98
C MET A 126 -19.70 44.39 -12.93
N SER A 127 -19.31 45.59 -13.37
CA SER A 127 -20.19 46.63 -13.88
C SER A 127 -19.39 47.63 -14.72
N PRO A 128 -19.98 48.30 -15.72
CA PRO A 128 -20.90 47.81 -16.74
C PRO A 128 -20.36 48.12 -18.15
N MET A 129 -20.72 47.34 -19.18
CA MET A 129 -20.69 47.85 -20.56
C MET A 129 -22.13 48.08 -21.01
N SER A 130 -22.51 49.35 -21.00
CA SER A 130 -23.64 49.92 -21.72
C SER A 130 -23.48 49.65 -23.22
N ASP A 131 -24.56 49.28 -23.90
CA ASP A 131 -24.95 50.03 -25.09
C ASP A 131 -26.47 49.94 -25.36
N THR A 132 -27.05 51.12 -25.13
CA THR A 132 -28.22 51.80 -25.65
C THR A 132 -28.73 51.41 -27.05
N SER A 133 -30.08 51.43 -27.14
CA SER A 133 -30.94 51.81 -28.28
C SER A 133 -31.06 50.83 -29.47
N ALA A 134 -32.23 50.58 -30.06
CA ALA A 134 -33.49 51.34 -30.14
C ALA A 134 -34.73 50.42 -30.11
#